data_AF-A0A645FP48-F1
#
_entry.id   AF-A0A645FP48-F1
#
_cell.length_a   1.000
_cell.length_b   1.000
_cell.length_c   1.000
_cell.angle_alpha   90.00
_cell.angle_beta   90.00
_cell.angle_gamma   90.00
#
_symmetry.space_group_name_H-M   'P 1'
#
loop_
_entity.id
_entity.type
_entity.pdbx_description
1 polymer ?
#
loop_
_entity_poly.entity_id
_entity_poly.type
_entity_poly.pdbx_seq_one_letter_code
_entity_poly.pdbx_strand_id
1 'polypeptide(L)' 'MGFKEIYLLGADCSFLGTKQHFIEHGHYDNDIGSAAERNITSYAEAKNYADQHNIKIFNATRGGKLEIFPRVSLEQILR' A
#
# COMPACT_ATOMS: atom_id res chain seq x y z
N MET A 1 9.26 -5.34 -15.97
CA MET A 1 8.90 -3.98 -16.45
C MET A 1 9.96 -2.90 -16.13
N GLY A 2 11.15 -3.21 -15.61
CA GLY A 2 12.30 -2.26 -15.60
C GLY A 2 12.20 -1.02 -14.69
N PHE A 3 11.06 -0.78 -14.03
CA PHE A 3 10.86 0.35 -13.13
C PHE A 3 11.87 0.36 -11.96
N LYS A 4 12.31 1.55 -11.58
CA LYS A 4 13.28 1.79 -10.49
C LYS A 4 12.69 2.50 -9.30
N GLU A 5 11.58 3.20 -9.50
CA GLU A 5 10.84 3.88 -8.44
C GLU A 5 9.36 3.57 -8.62
N ILE A 6 8.70 3.16 -7.53
CA ILE A 6 7.29 2.76 -7.49
C ILE A 6 6.62 3.59 -6.39
N TYR A 7 5.52 4.24 -6.74
CA TYR A 7 4.74 5.07 -5.82
C TYR A 7 3.36 4.45 -5.63
N LEU A 8 3.07 4.02 -4.42
CA LEU A 8 1.80 3.42 -4.05
C LEU A 8 0.82 4.51 -3.63
N LEU A 9 -0.36 4.54 -4.26
CA LEU A 9 -1.45 5.44 -3.93
C LEU A 9 -2.72 4.62 -3.73
N GLY A 10 -3.44 4.86 -2.62
CA GLY A 10 -4.65 4.11 -2.28
C GLY A 10 -4.38 2.73 -1.65
N ALA A 11 -3.13 2.44 -1.29
CA ALA A 11 -2.74 1.26 -0.52
C ALA A 11 -2.69 1.62 0.97
N ASP A 12 -3.86 1.69 1.60
CA ASP A 12 -4.00 2.23 2.96
C ASP A 12 -3.81 1.17 4.07
N CYS A 13 -4.07 -0.12 3.80
CA CYS A 13 -4.00 -1.20 4.80
C CYS A 13 -4.80 -0.92 6.10
N SER A 14 -5.84 -0.07 6.02
CA SER A 14 -6.63 0.39 7.16
C SER A 14 -8.08 -0.09 7.18
N PHE A 15 -8.43 -1.04 6.33
CA PHE A 15 -9.79 -1.57 6.12
C PHE A 15 -10.34 -2.45 7.26
N LEU A 16 -9.72 -2.45 8.45
CA LEU A 16 -10.29 -3.03 9.67
C LEU A 16 -11.41 -2.10 10.18
N GLY A 17 -12.65 -2.30 9.68
CA GLY A 17 -13.81 -1.50 10.06
C GLY A 17 -14.99 -1.66 9.10
N THR A 18 -15.99 -0.79 9.24
CA THR A 18 -17.21 -0.80 8.41
C THR A 18 -17.00 -0.24 7.01
N LYS A 19 -15.94 0.54 6.79
CA LYS A 19 -15.59 1.14 5.49
C LYS A 19 -14.30 0.53 4.95
N GLN A 20 -14.44 -0.39 3.99
CA GLN A 20 -13.33 -1.09 3.33
C GLN A 20 -12.88 -0.40 2.05
N HIS A 21 -13.81 0.26 1.34
CA HIS A 21 -13.57 0.86 0.04
C HIS A 21 -13.90 2.35 0.04
N PHE A 22 -13.30 3.09 -0.89
CA PHE A 22 -13.57 4.52 -1.04
C PHE A 22 -15.01 4.78 -1.49
N ILE A 23 -15.50 3.94 -2.41
CA ILE A 23 -16.89 3.90 -2.88
C ILE A 23 -17.55 2.59 -2.46
N GLU A 24 -18.87 2.63 -2.30
CA GLU A 24 -19.66 1.43 -2.10
C GLU A 24 -19.89 0.72 -3.43
N HIS A 25 -19.65 -0.59 -3.48
CA HIS A 25 -19.83 -1.40 -4.69
C HIS A 25 -20.36 -2.81 -4.40
N GLY A 26 -20.84 -3.08 -3.18
CA GLY A 26 -21.55 -4.31 -2.83
C GLY A 26 -20.69 -5.57 -2.78
N HIS A 27 -19.37 -5.44 -2.80
CA HIS A 27 -18.44 -6.56 -2.64
C HIS A 27 -17.58 -6.31 -1.42
N TYR A 28 -17.68 -7.18 -0.43
CA TYR A 28 -16.94 -7.10 0.81
C TYR A 28 -16.14 -8.38 1.01
N ASP A 29 -14.96 -8.24 1.58
CA ASP A 29 -14.19 -9.40 2.01
C ASP A 29 -14.81 -9.96 3.31
N ASN A 30 -15.03 -11.27 3.33
CA ASN A 30 -15.58 -11.97 4.49
C ASN A 30 -14.51 -12.22 5.57
N ASP A 31 -13.22 -12.15 5.22
CA ASP A 31 -12.10 -12.37 6.15
C ASP A 31 -11.25 -11.10 6.32
N ILE A 32 -11.87 -10.06 6.87
CA ILE A 32 -11.19 -8.78 7.09
C ILE A 32 -10.22 -8.82 8.27
N GLY A 33 -10.46 -9.71 9.24
CA GLY A 33 -9.72 -9.74 10.51
C GLY A 33 -8.22 -9.93 10.30
N SER A 34 -7.84 -10.73 9.28
CA SER A 34 -6.46 -11.01 8.92
C SER A 34 -5.96 -10.21 7.70
N ALA A 35 -6.85 -9.53 6.97
CA ALA A 35 -6.52 -8.93 5.67
C ALA A 35 -5.42 -7.86 5.78
N ALA A 36 -5.36 -7.11 6.89
CA ALA A 36 -4.36 -6.05 7.08
C ALA A 36 -2.98 -6.66 7.27
N GLU A 37 -2.88 -7.67 8.12
CA GLU A 37 -1.65 -8.44 8.34
C GLU A 37 -1.17 -9.11 7.06
N ARG A 38 -2.04 -9.84 6.35
CA ARG A 38 -1.72 -10.50 5.07
C ARG A 38 -1.15 -9.52 4.04
N ASN A 39 -1.74 -8.33 3.93
CA ASN A 39 -1.24 -7.29 3.04
C ASN A 39 0.13 -6.77 3.47
N ILE A 40 0.33 -6.46 4.76
CA ILE A 40 1.62 -5.99 5.27
C ILE A 40 2.72 -7.05 5.05
N THR A 41 2.45 -8.33 5.32
CA THR A 41 3.38 -9.43 5.06
C THR A 41 3.72 -9.52 3.57
N SER A 42 2.72 -9.41 2.68
CA SER A 42 2.96 -9.44 1.24
C SER A 42 3.79 -8.25 0.76
N TYR A 43 3.55 -7.06 1.30
CA TYR A 43 4.36 -5.87 1.02
C TYR A 43 5.78 -5.98 1.58
N ALA A 44 6.00 -6.71 2.67
CA ALA A 44 7.35 -6.99 3.18
C ALA A 44 8.16 -7.81 2.18
N GLU A 45 7.57 -8.83 1.57
CA GLU A 45 8.22 -9.59 0.49
C GLU A 45 8.49 -8.72 -0.74
N ALA A 46 7.55 -7.85 -1.11
CA ALA A 46 7.76 -6.89 -2.19
C ALA A 46 8.93 -5.93 -1.89
N LYS A 47 9.06 -5.48 -0.63
CA LYS A 47 10.18 -4.66 -0.17
C LYS A 47 11.50 -5.42 -0.26
N ASN A 48 11.55 -6.66 0.23
CA ASN A 48 12.74 -7.50 0.18
C ASN A 48 13.25 -7.66 -1.26
N TYR A 49 12.35 -7.94 -2.19
CA TYR A 49 12.69 -8.02 -3.61
C TYR A 49 13.21 -6.67 -4.15
N ALA A 50 12.51 -5.58 -3.83
CA ALA A 50 12.86 -4.25 -4.32
C ALA A 50 14.25 -3.81 -3.83
N ASP A 51 14.55 -4.02 -2.55
CA ASP A 51 15.85 -3.71 -1.94
C ASP A 51 16.99 -4.48 -2.63
N GLN A 52 16.78 -5.76 -2.95
CA GLN A 52 17.78 -6.59 -3.66
C GLN A 52 18.01 -6.17 -5.12
N HIS A 53 17.03 -5.50 -5.74
CA HIS A 53 17.06 -5.17 -7.16
C HIS A 53 17.26 -3.67 -7.43
N ASN A 54 17.62 -2.90 -6.41
CA ASN A 54 17.76 -1.44 -6.46
C ASN A 54 16.49 -0.76 -7.00
N ILE A 55 15.34 -1.17 -6.47
CA ILE A 55 14.04 -0.56 -6.73
C ILE A 55 13.61 0.13 -5.44
N LYS A 56 13.15 1.37 -5.54
CA LYS A 56 12.59 2.10 -4.40
C LYS A 56 11.07 2.03 -4.45
N ILE A 57 10.44 1.71 -3.33
CA ILE A 57 8.99 1.77 -3.18
C ILE A 57 8.66 2.84 -2.15
N PHE A 58 7.69 3.69 -2.47
CA PHE A 58 7.22 4.79 -1.63
C PHE A 58 5.71 4.71 -1.42
N ASN A 59 5.25 5.17 -0.26
CA ASN A 59 3.83 5.35 0.03
C ASN A 59 3.43 6.82 -0.21
N ALA A 60 2.67 7.08 -1.28
CA ALA A 60 2.12 8.38 -1.62
C ALA A 60 0.69 8.60 -1.12
N THR A 61 0.13 7.63 -0.38
CA THR A 61 -1.19 7.78 0.26
C THR A 61 -1.11 8.84 1.36
N ARG A 62 -2.17 9.64 1.55
CA ARG A 62 -2.19 10.70 2.58
C ARG A 62 -2.31 10.16 4.02
N GLY A 63 -2.87 8.97 4.19
CA GLY A 63 -3.07 8.30 5.46
C GLY A 63 -2.81 6.80 5.36
N GLY A 64 -3.56 5.99 6.09
CA GLY A 64 -3.40 4.54 6.13
C GLY A 64 -2.32 4.08 7.13
N LYS A 65 -1.89 2.83 6.98
CA LYS A 65 -1.01 2.09 7.89
C LYS A 65 0.16 1.40 7.17
N LEU A 66 0.35 1.64 5.87
CA LEU A 66 1.44 1.06 5.08
C LEU A 66 2.77 1.80 5.35
N GLU A 67 3.29 1.65 6.57
CA GLU A 67 4.51 2.35 7.04
C GLU A 67 5.80 1.59 6.75
N ILE A 68 5.72 0.40 6.14
CA ILE A 68 6.89 -0.36 5.70
C ILE A 68 7.65 0.34 4.57
N PHE A 69 6.98 1.24 3.83
CA PHE A 69 7.57 2.07 2.79
C PHE A 69 7.64 3.53 3.25
N PRO A 70 8.71 4.28 2.90
CA PRO A 70 8.81 5.69 3.21
C PRO A 70 7.64 6.49 2.62
N ARG A 71 7.07 7.40 3.41
CA ARG A 71 5.95 8.25 3.00
C ARG A 71 6.43 9.47 2.21
N VAL A 72 5.72 9.78 1.12
CA VAL A 72 5.96 10.95 0.26
C VAL A 72 4.65 11.67 -0.05
N SER A 73 4.70 12.97 -0.37
CA SER A 73 3.51 13.70 -0.85
C SER A 73 3.31 13.45 -2.34
N LEU A 74 2.07 13.09 -2.72
CA LEU A 74 1.69 12.92 -4.12
C LEU A 74 1.87 14.22 -4.92
N GLU A 75 1.55 15.37 -4.30
CA GLU A 75 1.66 16.70 -4.89
C GLU A 75 3.11 17.14 -5.11
N GLN A 76 4.06 16.56 -4.38
CA GLN A 76 5.50 16.79 -4.59
C GLN A 76 6.06 15.96 -5.74
N ILE A 77 5.52 14.76 -5.98
CA ILE A 77 6.02 13.83 -7.02
C ILE A 77 5.38 14.04 -8.40
N LEU A 78 4.19 14.62 -8.49
CA LEU A 78 3.47 14.87 -9.76
C LEU A 78 3.77 16.25 -10.37
N ARG A 79 4.82 16.94 -9.91
CA ARG A 79 5.19 18.26 -10.43
C ARG A 79 5.80 18.19 -11.82
#